data_AF-A0A7Y2EME7-F1
#
_entry.id   AF-A0A7Y2EME7-F1
#
_cell.length_a   1.000
_cell.length_b   1.000
_cell.length_c   1.000
_cell.angle_alpha   90.00
_cell.angle_beta   90.00
_cell.angle_gamma   90.00
#
_symmetry.space_group_name_H-M   'P 1'
#
loop_
_entity.id
_entity.type
_entity.pdbx_description
1 polymer ?
#
loop_
_entity_poly.entity_id
_entity_poly.type
_entity_poly.pdbx_seq_one_letter_code
_entity_poly.pdbx_strand_id
1 'polypeptide(L)' 'MDKRWMLSAAVFFAVVGLIAVLAWVTDSEEDPCANPDADVSAAVLGESEGDQEGLVNRAIIVRGNCKPEEDSE' A
#
# COMPACT_ATOMS: atom_id res chain seq x y z
N MET A 1 8.12 26.20 31.00
CA MET A 1 8.16 25.14 29.97
C MET A 1 9.53 25.19 29.33
N ASP A 2 10.31 24.12 29.47
CA ASP A 2 11.69 24.10 29.00
C ASP A 2 11.77 24.21 27.48
N LYS A 3 12.62 25.11 26.98
CA LYS A 3 12.81 25.36 25.54
C LYS A 3 13.17 24.08 24.75
N ARG A 4 13.84 23.13 25.40
CA ARG A 4 14.16 21.79 24.86
C ARG A 4 12.91 20.92 24.70
N TRP A 5 11.96 21.02 25.63
CA TRP A 5 10.70 20.28 25.56
C TRP A 5 9.79 20.81 24.45
N MET A 6 9.71 22.14 24.29
CA MET A 6 8.98 22.76 23.17
C MET A 6 9.55 22.37 21.79
N LEU A 7 10.89 22.37 21.64
CA LEU A 7 11.54 21.93 20.40
C LEU A 7 11.24 20.46 20.09
N SER A 8 11.31 19.59 21.10
CA SER A 8 11.00 18.17 20.94
C SER A 8 9.55 17.95 20.51
N ALA A 9 8.60 18.65 21.14
CA ALA A 9 7.18 18.58 20.77
C ALA A 9 6.94 19.10 19.34
N ALA A 10 7.56 20.20 18.95
CA ALA A 10 7.43 20.76 17.61
C ALA A 10 7.92 19.78 16.52
N VAL A 11 9.07 19.13 16.75
CA VAL A 11 9.58 18.11 15.83
C VAL A 11 8.64 16.91 15.76
N PHE A 12 8.13 16.45 16.90
CA PHE A 12 7.17 15.34 16.93
C PHE A 12 5.92 15.65 16.11
N PHE A 13 5.29 16.81 16.33
CA PHE A 13 4.11 17.20 15.55
C PHE A 13 4.42 17.42 14.07
N ALA A 14 5.60 17.91 13.72
CA ALA A 14 6.02 18.03 12.33
C ALA A 14 6.13 16.65 11.65
N VAL A 15 6.71 15.66 12.33
CA VAL A 15 6.81 14.28 11.83
C VAL A 15 5.42 13.65 11.70
N VAL A 16 4.55 13.79 12.70
CA VAL A 16 3.17 13.28 12.64
C VAL A 16 2.40 13.93 11.49
N GLY A 17 2.54 15.25 11.31
CA GLY A 17 1.93 15.98 10.20
C GLY A 17 2.45 15.50 8.84
N LEU A 18 3.75 15.27 8.71
CA LEU A 18 4.35 14.70 7.50
C LEU A 18 3.75 13.33 7.17
N ILE A 19 3.66 12.43 8.15
CA ILE A 19 3.07 11.09 7.98
C ILE A 19 1.60 11.21 7.56
N ALA A 20 0.82 12.10 8.18
CA ALA A 20 -0.57 12.31 7.81
C ALA A 20 -0.74 12.81 6.37
N VAL A 21 0.12 13.72 5.92
CA VAL A 21 0.13 14.19 4.53
C VAL A 21 0.52 13.07 3.57
N LEU A 22 1.56 12.29 3.89
CA LEU A 22 1.97 11.16 3.07
C LEU A 22 0.89 10.08 3.01
N ALA A 23 0.23 9.79 4.13
CA ALA A 23 -0.88 8.86 4.19
C ALA A 23 -2.02 9.34 3.31
N TRP A 24 -2.42 10.61 3.39
CA TRP A 24 -3.43 11.18 2.49
C TRP A 24 -3.01 10.97 1.04
N VAL A 25 -1.81 11.43 0.66
CA VAL A 25 -1.33 11.38 -0.73
C VAL A 25 -1.23 9.95 -1.28
N THR A 26 -0.94 8.98 -0.41
CA THR A 26 -0.78 7.57 -0.77
C THR A 26 -2.10 6.79 -0.66
N ASP A 27 -3.15 7.38 -0.11
CA ASP A 27 -4.52 6.84 -0.06
C ASP A 27 -5.21 6.96 -1.44
N SER A 28 -4.45 6.69 -2.50
CA SER A 28 -5.05 6.29 -3.75
C SER A 28 -5.44 4.84 -3.54
N GLU A 29 -6.72 4.60 -3.23
CA GLU A 29 -7.33 3.27 -3.26
C GLU A 29 -7.16 2.73 -4.69
N GLU A 30 -5.99 2.15 -4.98
CA GLU A 30 -5.80 1.31 -6.15
C GLU A 30 -6.66 0.09 -5.87
N ASP A 31 -7.87 0.09 -6.43
CA ASP A 31 -8.78 -1.04 -6.35
C ASP A 31 -8.00 -2.29 -6.79
N PRO A 32 -7.71 -3.23 -5.86
CA PRO A 32 -6.90 -4.40 -6.17
C PRO A 32 -7.59 -5.30 -7.20
N CYS A 33 -8.88 -5.07 -7.47
CA CYS A 33 -9.67 -5.74 -8.49
C CYS A 33 -9.78 -4.97 -9.81
N ALA A 34 -9.38 -3.69 -9.87
CA ALA A 34 -9.36 -2.93 -11.11
C ALA A 34 -8.21 -3.37 -12.04
N ASN A 35 -7.14 -3.94 -11.47
CA ASN A 35 -6.05 -4.53 -12.25
C ASN A 35 -5.45 -5.77 -11.53
N PRO A 36 -6.15 -6.92 -11.52
CA PRO A 36 -5.71 -8.12 -10.80
C PRO A 36 -4.41 -8.73 -11.36
N ASP A 37 -4.00 -8.34 -12.57
CA ASP A 37 -2.76 -8.78 -13.21
C ASP A 37 -1.55 -7.89 -12.88
N ALA A 38 -1.74 -6.75 -12.18
CA ALA A 38 -0.66 -5.86 -11.77
C ALA A 38 0.38 -6.58 -10.89
N ASP A 39 -0.08 -7.35 -9.91
CA ASP A 39 0.81 -8.11 -9.01
C ASP A 39 1.52 -9.27 -9.73
N VAL A 40 0.88 -9.90 -10.74
CA VAL A 40 1.50 -10.95 -11.57
C VAL A 40 2.58 -10.37 -12.47
N SER A 41 2.30 -9.24 -13.12
CA SER A 41 3.26 -8.56 -13.99
C SER A 41 4.44 -7.98 -13.19
N ALA A 42 4.20 -7.46 -11.98
CA ALA A 42 5.24 -7.02 -11.07
C ALA A 42 6.10 -8.19 -10.55
N ALA A 43 5.48 -9.35 -10.29
CA ALA A 43 6.21 -10.57 -9.93
C ALA A 43 7.15 -11.02 -11.06
N VAL A 44 6.67 -11.07 -12.31
CA VAL A 44 7.47 -11.47 -13.48
C VAL A 44 8.65 -10.51 -13.73
N LEU A 45 8.51 -9.23 -13.37
CA LEU A 45 9.57 -8.23 -13.48
C LEU A 45 10.51 -8.20 -12.25
N GLY A 46 10.24 -9.00 -11.22
CA GLY A 46 11.08 -9.10 -10.01
C GLY A 46 12.41 -9.80 -10.30
N GLU A 47 13.51 -9.07 -10.13
CA GLU A 47 14.87 -9.47 -10.53
C GLU A 47 15.51 -10.55 -9.62
N SER A 48 14.80 -11.04 -8.59
CA SER A 48 15.26 -12.08 -7.67
C SER A 48 14.18 -13.14 -7.40
N GLU A 49 14.54 -14.43 -7.47
CA GLU A 49 13.64 -15.58 -7.30
C GLU A 49 12.84 -15.56 -5.98
N GLY A 50 13.39 -14.99 -4.91
CA GLY A 50 12.69 -14.90 -3.61
C GLY A 50 11.56 -13.87 -3.54
N ASP A 51 11.60 -12.82 -4.36
CA ASP A 51 10.56 -11.79 -4.40
C ASP A 51 9.38 -12.21 -5.28
N GLN A 52 9.61 -13.10 -6.25
CA GLN A 52 8.59 -13.66 -7.12
C GLN A 52 7.55 -14.49 -6.36
N GLU A 53 7.98 -15.34 -5.42
CA GLU A 53 7.05 -16.23 -4.69
C GLU A 53 6.08 -15.46 -3.78
N GLY A 54 6.57 -14.40 -3.13
CA GLY A 54 5.75 -13.54 -2.27
C GLY A 54 4.71 -12.72 -3.04
N LEU A 55 5.10 -12.22 -4.22
CA LEU A 55 4.22 -11.43 -5.09
C LEU A 55 3.18 -12.32 -5.81
N VAL A 56 3.55 -13.54 -6.22
CA VAL A 56 2.60 -14.53 -6.78
C VAL A 56 1.55 -14.95 -5.73
N ASN A 57 1.97 -15.19 -4.48
CA ASN A 57 1.02 -15.53 -3.42
C ASN A 57 0.02 -14.38 -3.13
N ARG A 58 0.50 -13.12 -3.17
CA ARG A 58 -0.37 -11.94 -3.07
C ARG A 58 -1.35 -11.85 -4.25
N ALA A 59 -0.86 -12.05 -5.47
CA ALA A 59 -1.69 -12.02 -6.68
C ALA A 59 -2.81 -13.08 -6.65
N ILE A 60 -2.53 -14.29 -6.15
CA ILE A 60 -3.53 -15.36 -5.98
C ILE A 60 -4.61 -14.96 -4.96
N ILE A 61 -4.21 -14.36 -3.83
CA ILE A 61 -5.15 -13.91 -2.78
C ILE A 61 -6.04 -12.78 -3.30
N VAL A 62 -5.44 -11.77 -3.97
CA VAL A 62 -6.19 -10.66 -4.58
C VAL A 62 -7.19 -11.20 -5.60
N ARG A 63 -6.75 -12.06 -6.53
CA ARG A 63 -7.64 -12.68 -7.52
C ARG A 63 -8.76 -13.52 -6.88
N GLY A 64 -8.49 -14.21 -5.78
CA GLY A 64 -9.48 -14.99 -5.02
C GLY A 64 -10.52 -14.11 -4.32
N ASN A 65 -10.13 -12.92 -3.88
CA ASN A 65 -11.02 -11.93 -3.26
C ASN A 65 -11.80 -11.11 -4.30
N CYS A 66 -11.29 -10.95 -5.51
CA CYS A 66 -11.91 -10.26 -6.65
C CYS A 66 -12.83 -11.18 -7.48
N LYS A 67 -13.67 -11.98 -6.82
CA LYS A 67 -14.66 -12.85 -7.47
C LYS A 67 -15.59 -12.00 -8.36
N PRO A 68 -15.94 -12.43 -9.59
CA PRO A 68 -16.84 -11.64 -10.44
C PRO A 68 -18.17 -11.50 -9.71
N GLU A 69 -18.66 -10.28 -9.57
CA GLU A 69 -20.08 -10.02 -9.41
C GLU A 69 -20.78 -10.76 -10.56
N GLU A 70 -21.39 -11.92 -10.26
CA GLU A 70 -22.45 -12.46 -11.08
C GLU A 70 -23.56 -11.40 -11.09
N ASP A 71 -23.80 -10.84 -12.27
CA ASP A 71 -25.06 -10.28 -12.76
C ASP A 71 -26.05 -9.81 -11.68
N SER A 72 -26.07 -8.50 -11.41
CA SER A 72 -27.25 -7.85 -10.84
C SER A 72 -28.25 -7.53 -11.96
N GLU A 73 -29.13 -8.48 -12.27
CA GLU A 73 -30.44 -8.22 -12.89
C GLU A 73 -31.36 -7.38 -11.96
#